data_AF-A0A9Q4GK42-F1
#
_entry.id   AF-A0A9Q4GK42-F1
#
_cell.length_a   1.000
_cell.length_b   1.000
_cell.length_c   1.000
_cell.angle_alpha   90.00
_cell.angle_beta   90.00
_cell.angle_gamma   90.00
#
_symmetry.space_group_name_H-M   'P 1'
#
loop_
_entity.id
_entity.type
_entity.pdbx_description
1 polymer ?
#
loop_
_entity_poly.entity_id
_entity_poly.type
_entity_poly.pdbx_seq_one_letter_code
_entity_poly.pdbx_strand_id
1 'polypeptide(L)' 'MDMAKLRRKAANGGKKKCCRSRQRCKLCPVVVKRLEKARAFDLDDVALEKAWVKARIR' A
#
# COMPACT_ATOMS: atom_id res chain seq x y z
N MET A 1 -0.24 13.88 2.12
CA MET A 1 0.10 12.63 1.40
C MET A 1 -0.95 12.43 0.32
N ASP A 2 -0.62 12.46 -0.97
CA ASP A 2 -1.60 12.19 -2.03
C ASP A 2 -1.99 10.71 -2.08
N MET A 3 -3.02 10.38 -1.32
CA MET A 3 -3.59 9.03 -1.27
C MET A 3 -4.18 8.60 -2.61
N ALA A 4 -4.69 9.56 -3.41
CA ALA A 4 -5.08 9.33 -4.80
C ALA A 4 -3.93 8.77 -5.66
N LYS A 5 -2.70 9.26 -5.45
CA LYS A 5 -1.50 8.78 -6.17
C LYS A 5 -1.10 7.37 -5.72
N LEU A 6 -1.33 7.03 -4.45
CA LEU A 6 -1.12 5.68 -3.93
C LEU A 6 -2.16 4.70 -4.49
N ARG A 7 -3.45 5.07 -4.46
CA ARG A 7 -4.55 4.31 -5.07
C ARG A 7 -4.26 4.00 -6.54
N ARG A 8 -3.90 5.01 -7.32
CA ARG A 8 -3.60 4.84 -8.76
C ARG A 8 -2.38 3.94 -9.02
N LYS A 9 -1.31 4.08 -8.24
CA LYS A 9 -0.11 3.23 -8.40
C LYS A 9 -0.31 1.81 -7.87
N ALA A 10 -1.17 1.62 -6.88
CA ALA A 10 -1.55 0.29 -6.40
C ALA A 10 -2.47 -0.42 -7.41
N ALA A 11 -3.42 0.30 -8.02
CA ALA A 11 -4.27 -0.20 -9.10
C ALA A 11 -3.43 -0.68 -10.31
N ASN A 12 -2.32 0.00 -10.61
CA ASN A 12 -1.36 -0.42 -11.64
C ASN A 12 -0.45 -1.60 -11.21
N GLY A 13 -0.82 -2.35 -10.17
CA GLY A 13 -0.11 -3.56 -9.72
C GLY A 13 1.14 -3.31 -8.87
N GLY A 14 1.43 -2.05 -8.52
CA GLY A 14 2.57 -1.71 -7.68
C GLY A 14 3.93 -2.11 -8.29
N LYS A 15 4.92 -2.36 -7.43
CA LYS A 15 6.28 -2.74 -7.84
C LYS A 15 6.35 -4.25 -8.09
N LYS A 16 7.01 -4.67 -9.18
CA LYS A 16 7.18 -6.10 -9.54
C LYS A 16 7.93 -6.92 -8.48
N LYS A 17 8.91 -6.34 -7.79
CA LYS A 17 9.73 -7.03 -6.77
C LYS A 17 9.77 -6.25 -5.45
N CYS A 18 9.73 -6.98 -4.34
CA CYS A 18 9.96 -6.43 -3.00
C CYS A 18 11.38 -5.87 -2.90
N CYS A 19 11.53 -4.69 -2.32
CA CYS A 19 12.82 -4.01 -2.18
C CYS A 19 13.82 -4.75 -1.28
N ARG A 20 13.38 -5.70 -0.42
CA ARG A 20 14.14 -6.60 0.50
C ARG A 20 15.21 -5.97 1.42
N SER A 21 15.95 -4.96 0.99
CA SER A 21 17.03 -4.28 1.72
C SER A 21 16.59 -3.16 2.66
N ARG A 22 15.30 -2.80 2.71
CA ARG A 22 14.75 -1.73 3.57
C ARG A 22 13.35 -2.10 4.04
N GLN A 23 12.82 -1.37 5.04
CA GLN A 23 11.39 -1.41 5.38
C GLN A 23 10.54 -1.36 4.10
N ARG A 24 9.48 -2.17 4.05
CA ARG A 24 8.65 -2.36 2.84
C ARG A 24 8.22 -0.99 2.28
N CYS A 25 8.55 -0.72 1.02
CA CYS A 25 8.19 0.57 0.41
C CYS A 25 6.68 0.69 0.15
N LYS A 26 6.22 1.92 -0.11
CA LYS A 26 4.81 2.27 -0.41
C LYS A 26 4.14 1.40 -1.47
N LEU A 27 4.92 0.96 -2.46
CA LEU A 27 4.46 0.20 -3.62
C LEU A 27 4.93 -1.26 -3.59
N CYS A 28 5.44 -1.72 -2.43
CA CYS A 28 5.91 -3.07 -2.30
C CYS A 28 4.75 -4.03 -2.63
N PRO A 29 4.97 -5.08 -3.43
CA PRO A 29 3.90 -5.97 -3.86
C PRO A 29 3.17 -6.59 -2.66
N VAL A 30 3.87 -6.84 -1.55
CA VAL A 30 3.24 -7.34 -0.31
C VAL A 30 2.35 -6.29 0.36
N VAL A 31 2.75 -5.02 0.34
CA VAL A 31 1.96 -3.93 0.94
C VAL A 31 0.68 -3.71 0.11
N VAL A 32 0.81 -3.68 -1.22
CA VAL A 32 -0.33 -3.56 -2.13
C VAL A 32 -1.31 -4.72 -1.93
N LYS A 33 -0.82 -5.97 -1.95
CA LYS A 33 -1.66 -7.17 -1.76
C LYS A 33 -2.36 -7.23 -0.40
N ARG A 34 -1.75 -6.63 0.63
CA ARG A 34 -2.37 -6.49 1.96
C ARG A 34 -3.45 -5.40 1.99
N LEU A 35 -3.20 -4.28 1.32
CA LEU A 35 -4.19 -3.21 1.18
C LEU A 35 -5.39 -3.68 0.35
N GLU A 36 -5.17 -4.46 -0.71
CA GLU A 36 -6.23 -5.11 -1.49
C GLU A 36 -7.05 -6.06 -0.62
N LYS A 37 -6.40 -6.96 0.14
CA LYS A 37 -7.08 -7.86 1.08
C LYS A 37 -7.87 -7.12 2.15
N ALA A 38 -7.36 -5.98 2.61
CA ALA A 38 -8.02 -5.15 3.61
C ALA A 38 -9.11 -4.23 3.02
N ARG A 39 -9.36 -4.29 1.70
CA ARG A 39 -10.23 -3.36 0.96
C ARG A 39 -9.95 -1.89 1.32
N ALA A 40 -8.68 -1.58 1.56
CA ALA A 40 -8.30 -0.28 2.09
C ALA A 40 -8.43 0.85 1.05
N PHE A 41 -8.53 0.51 -0.23
CA PHE A 41 -8.70 1.50 -1.31
C PHE A 41 -10.08 2.17 -1.31
N ASP A 42 -11.10 1.49 -0.78
CA ASP A 42 -12.47 2.00 -0.59
C ASP A 42 -12.63 2.82 0.71
N LEU A 43 -11.65 2.78 1.61
CA LEU A 43 -11.71 3.52 2.87
C LEU A 43 -11.32 4.98 2.68
N ASP A 44 -11.78 5.83 3.59
CA ASP A 44 -11.33 7.22 3.77
C ASP A 44 -9.80 7.36 3.82
N ASP A 45 -9.28 8.52 3.42
CA ASP A 45 -7.83 8.76 3.32
C ASP A 45 -7.10 8.55 4.66
N VAL A 46 -7.74 8.88 5.78
CA VAL A 46 -7.21 8.66 7.14
C VAL A 46 -7.11 7.16 7.46
N ALA A 47 -8.14 6.40 7.11
CA ALA A 47 -8.19 4.96 7.33
C ALA A 47 -7.23 4.21 6.40
N LEU A 48 -7.07 4.67 5.17
CA LEU A 48 -6.08 4.17 4.23
C LEU A 48 -4.65 4.43 4.74
N GLU A 49 -4.39 5.56 5.42
CA GLU A 49 -3.06 5.82 6.01
C GLU A 49 -2.74 4.84 7.14
N LYS A 50 -3.69 4.62 8.05
CA LYS A 50 -3.56 3.63 9.13
C LYS A 50 -3.36 2.22 8.59
N ALA A 51 -4.16 1.83 7.59
CA ALA A 51 -4.04 0.54 6.91
C ALA A 51 -2.67 0.40 6.22
N TRP A 52 -2.16 1.47 5.62
CA TRP A 52 -0.86 1.50 4.96
C TRP A 52 0.30 1.31 5.94
N VAL A 53 0.31 2.04 7.06
CA VAL A 53 1.34 1.86 8.11
C VAL A 53 1.30 0.42 8.64
N LYS A 54 0.11 -0.10 8.92
CA LYS A 54 -0.08 -1.49 9.38
C LYS A 54 0.42 -2.52 8.36
N ALA A 55 0.15 -2.30 7.06
CA ALA A 55 0.62 -3.17 5.99
C ALA A 55 2.15 -3.16 5.82
N ARG A 56 2.82 -2.09 6.26
CA ARG A 56 4.27 -1.91 6.15
C ARG A 56 5.07 -2.61 7.25
N ILE A 57 4.51 -2.66 8.47
CA ILE A 57 5.17 -3.20 9.67
C ILE A 57 5.00 -4.72 9.77
N ARG A 58 3.84 -5.25 9.38
CA ARG A 58 3.53 -6.69 9.48
C ARG A 58 4.32 -7.54 8.47
#